data_AF-J8TQ06-F1
#
_entry.id   AF-J8TQ06-F1
#
_cell.length_a   1.000
_cell.length_b   1.000
_cell.length_c   1.000
_cell.angle_alpha   90.00
_cell.angle_beta   90.00
_cell.angle_gamma   90.00
#
_symmetry.space_group_name_H-M   'P 1'
#
loop_
_entity.id
_entity.type
_entity.pdbx_description
1 polymer ?
#
loop_
_entity_poly.entity_id
_entity_poly.type
_entity_poly.pdbx_seq_one_letter_code
_entity_poly.pdbx_strand_id
1 'polypeptide(L)'
;KSNKKLGKSTVTSARKVLDRDNGRCTPNSLLFVANRLLESADPADNALGRDLRDEVGLKSLRADRIDHMLLTVSGNGPHASLKEDFEAAGTNRDHYVVNIHIEDHQEFIAAIYEEAEDVGDA
;
A
#
# COMPACT_ATOMS: atom_id res chain seq x y z
N LYS A 1 7.18 -7.64 -1.82
CA LYS A 1 7.73 -8.97 -2.17
C LYS A 1 6.60 -9.78 -2.78
N SER A 2 6.75 -10.20 -4.02
CA SER A 2 5.77 -11.07 -4.67
C SER A 2 6.11 -12.52 -4.34
N ASN A 3 5.33 -13.14 -3.44
CA ASN A 3 5.53 -14.53 -3.08
C ASN A 3 4.59 -15.39 -3.92
N LYS A 4 5.10 -16.49 -4.48
CA LYS A 4 4.32 -17.45 -5.29
C LYS A 4 3.07 -17.95 -4.57
N LYS A 5 3.13 -18.11 -3.24
CA LYS A 5 2.00 -18.43 -2.38
C LYS A 5 1.94 -17.48 -1.20
N LEU A 6 0.75 -16.92 -0.96
CA LEU A 6 0.45 -16.19 0.25
C LEU A 6 0.38 -17.16 1.44
N GLY A 7 1.10 -16.83 2.51
CA GLY A 7 1.07 -17.57 3.76
C GLY A 7 1.10 -16.65 4.98
N LYS A 8 0.84 -17.22 6.15
CA LYS A 8 0.71 -16.49 7.43
C LYS A 8 1.89 -15.56 7.71
N SER A 9 3.13 -16.02 7.50
CA SER A 9 4.33 -15.20 7.71
C SER A 9 4.38 -13.94 6.84
N THR A 10 3.85 -14.00 5.62
CA THR A 10 3.80 -12.85 4.70
C THR A 10 2.78 -11.83 5.20
N VAL A 11 1.58 -12.29 5.59
CA VAL A 11 0.52 -11.44 6.16
C VAL A 11 1.00 -10.76 7.45
N THR A 12 1.55 -11.53 8.39
CA THR A 12 2.07 -10.98 9.66
C THR A 12 3.20 -9.96 9.44
N SER A 13 4.08 -10.21 8.47
CA SER A 13 5.16 -9.25 8.16
C SER A 13 4.60 -7.97 7.55
N ALA A 14 3.60 -8.05 6.67
CA ALA A 14 2.97 -6.89 6.08
C ALA A 14 2.22 -6.05 7.14
N ARG A 15 1.47 -6.69 8.05
CA ARG A 15 0.82 -6.02 9.18
C ARG A 15 1.82 -5.26 10.06
N LYS A 16 2.93 -5.89 10.42
CA LYS A 16 4.01 -5.24 11.18
C LYS A 16 4.55 -3.98 10.50
N VAL A 17 4.62 -3.98 9.17
CA VAL A 17 5.07 -2.81 8.40
C VAL A 17 3.99 -1.72 8.38
N LEU A 18 2.72 -2.08 8.26
CA LEU A 18 1.61 -1.13 8.37
C LEU A 18 1.57 -0.46 9.74
N ASP A 19 1.78 -1.21 10.82
CA ASP A 19 1.78 -0.70 12.19
C ASP A 19 3.06 0.05 12.58
N ARG A 20 4.08 0.04 11.70
CA ARG A 20 5.32 0.78 11.92
C ARG A 20 5.00 2.28 12.07
N ASP A 21 5.75 2.96 12.93
CA ASP A 21 5.53 4.39 13.23
C ASP A 21 4.11 4.67 13.79
N ASN A 22 3.64 3.79 14.69
CA ASN A 22 2.30 3.82 15.29
C ASN A 22 1.16 3.82 14.24
N GLY A 23 1.44 3.13 13.13
CA GLY A 23 0.55 3.03 11.98
C GLY A 23 0.48 4.29 11.13
N ARG A 24 1.46 5.20 11.22
CA ARG A 24 1.52 6.41 10.40
C ARG A 24 2.38 6.18 9.17
N CYS A 25 2.07 6.91 8.11
CA CYS A 25 3.03 7.08 7.02
C CYS A 25 4.21 7.90 7.53
N THR A 26 5.43 7.49 7.14
CA THR A 26 6.61 8.29 7.47
C THR A 26 6.51 9.67 6.79
N PRO A 27 7.05 10.74 7.40
CA PRO A 27 7.06 12.08 6.80
C PRO A 27 7.61 12.09 5.37
N ASN A 28 8.69 11.33 5.11
CA ASN A 28 9.30 11.24 3.79
C ASN A 28 8.37 10.61 2.74
N SER A 29 7.62 9.57 3.12
CA SER A 29 6.65 8.92 2.22
C SER A 29 5.51 9.88 1.83
N LEU A 30 5.01 10.65 2.80
CA LEU A 30 3.96 11.64 2.55
C LEU A 30 4.46 12.78 1.66
N LEU A 31 5.67 13.29 1.91
CA LEU A 31 6.27 14.33 1.07
C LEU A 31 6.53 13.87 -0.36
N PHE A 32 6.90 12.60 -0.56
CA PHE A 32 7.05 12.04 -1.90
C PHE A 32 5.73 12.10 -2.68
N VAL A 33 4.62 11.64 -2.08
CA VAL A 33 3.28 11.70 -2.69
C VAL A 33 2.85 13.15 -2.93
N ALA A 34 3.06 14.02 -1.94
CA ALA A 34 2.73 15.43 -2.06
C ALA A 34 3.47 16.12 -3.21
N ASN A 35 4.76 15.82 -3.40
CA ASN A 35 5.52 16.35 -4.54
C ASN A 35 4.97 15.83 -5.88
N ARG A 36 4.61 14.55 -5.97
CA ARG A 36 4.01 13.99 -7.19
C ARG A 36 2.68 14.64 -7.55
N LEU A 37 1.85 14.96 -6.54
CA LEU A 37 0.60 15.70 -6.73
C LEU A 37 0.84 17.14 -7.21
N LEU A 38 1.91 17.79 -6.72
CA LEU A 38 2.30 19.14 -7.14
C LEU A 38 2.87 19.22 -8.56
N GLU A 39 3.27 18.09 -9.14
CA GLU A 39 3.68 18.01 -10.55
C GLU A 39 2.48 17.85 -11.49
N SER A 40 1.28 17.60 -10.97
CA SER A 40 0.06 17.44 -11.76
C SER A 40 -0.36 18.77 -12.39
N ALA A 41 -0.94 18.69 -13.59
CA ALA A 41 -1.59 19.84 -14.21
C ALA A 41 -2.97 20.14 -13.60
N ASP A 42 -3.53 19.22 -12.80
CA ASP A 42 -4.81 19.39 -12.12
C ASP A 42 -4.66 20.32 -10.89
N PRO A 43 -5.39 21.45 -10.84
CA PRO A 43 -5.39 22.33 -9.68
C PRO A 43 -5.84 21.64 -8.37
N ALA A 44 -6.72 20.64 -8.44
CA ALA A 44 -7.20 19.90 -7.27
C ALA A 44 -6.10 19.04 -6.66
N ASP A 45 -5.33 18.33 -7.49
CA ASP A 45 -4.15 17.57 -7.05
C ASP A 45 -3.13 18.51 -6.40
N ASN A 46 -2.88 19.66 -7.02
CA ASN A 46 -1.98 20.67 -6.48
C ASN A 46 -2.42 21.18 -5.10
N ALA A 47 -3.72 21.40 -4.89
CA ALA A 47 -4.26 21.80 -3.60
C ALA A 47 -4.03 20.70 -2.54
N LEU A 48 -4.37 19.45 -2.88
CA LEU A 48 -4.14 18.30 -1.99
C LEU A 48 -2.66 18.12 -1.65
N GLY A 49 -1.77 18.31 -2.62
CA GLY A 49 -0.32 18.24 -2.40
C GLY A 49 0.18 19.31 -1.42
N ARG A 50 -0.39 20.52 -1.44
CA ARG A 50 -0.07 21.57 -0.46
C ARG A 50 -0.57 21.18 0.94
N ASP A 51 -1.82 20.75 1.04
CA ASP A 51 -2.41 20.32 2.31
C ASP A 51 -1.60 19.20 2.98
N LEU A 52 -1.12 18.23 2.18
CA LEU A 52 -0.26 17.16 2.68
C LEU A 52 1.12 17.67 3.16
N ARG A 53 1.73 18.64 2.47
CA ARG A 53 3.00 19.24 2.93
C ARG A 53 2.81 20.00 4.23
N ASP A 54 1.70 20.72 4.38
CA ASP A 54 1.39 21.48 5.57
C ASP A 54 1.17 20.54 6.77
N GLU A 55 0.41 19.46 6.62
CA GLU A 55 0.21 18.44 7.66
C GLU A 55 1.53 17.79 8.12
N VAL A 56 2.46 17.52 7.19
CA VAL A 56 3.79 17.01 7.53
C VAL A 56 4.63 18.07 8.28
N GLY A 57 4.60 19.32 7.82
CA GLY A 57 5.33 20.43 8.45
C GLY A 57 4.84 20.74 9.87
N LEU A 58 3.54 20.62 10.11
CA LEU A 58 2.90 20.80 11.41
C LEU A 58 3.05 19.59 12.33
N LYS A 59 3.58 18.45 11.84
CA LYS A 59 3.65 17.16 12.54
C LYS A 59 2.28 16.71 13.09
N SER A 60 1.20 17.12 12.44
CA SER A 60 -0.17 17.03 12.96
C SER A 60 -0.93 15.79 12.49
N LEU A 61 -0.33 14.94 11.66
CA LEU A 61 -1.02 13.78 11.13
C LEU A 61 -1.38 12.79 12.25
N ARG A 62 -2.62 12.89 12.72
CA ARG A 62 -3.15 12.03 13.76
C ARG A 62 -3.39 10.64 13.20
N ALA A 63 -3.12 9.62 14.03
CA ALA A 63 -3.18 8.24 13.60
C ALA A 63 -4.61 7.75 13.28
N ASP A 64 -5.63 8.43 13.81
CA ASP A 64 -7.06 8.17 13.59
C ASP A 64 -7.60 8.79 12.29
N ARG A 65 -6.77 9.54 11.55
CA ARG A 65 -7.07 10.04 10.20
C ARG A 65 -6.41 9.18 9.11
N ILE A 66 -5.88 8.02 9.47
CA ILE A 66 -5.12 7.14 8.59
C ILE A 66 -5.74 5.76 8.63
N ASP A 67 -6.36 5.37 7.52
CA ASP A 67 -6.86 4.01 7.34
C ASP A 67 -5.76 3.11 6.80
N HIS A 68 -5.82 1.83 7.17
CA HIS A 68 -4.86 0.83 6.74
C HIS A 68 -5.47 -0.10 5.70
N MET A 69 -4.81 -0.21 4.56
CA MET A 69 -5.15 -1.20 3.54
C MET A 69 -4.03 -2.24 3.42
N LEU A 70 -4.38 -3.51 3.64
CA LEU A 70 -3.55 -4.65 3.28
C LEU A 70 -4.00 -5.20 1.92
N LEU A 71 -3.28 -4.83 0.87
CA LEU A 71 -3.47 -5.38 -0.47
C LEU A 71 -2.55 -6.57 -0.69
N THR A 72 -3.13 -7.69 -1.11
CA THR A 72 -2.38 -8.90 -1.48
C THR A 72 -2.72 -9.32 -2.90
N VAL A 73 -1.69 -9.71 -3.65
CA VAL A 73 -1.81 -10.32 -4.98
C VAL A 73 -1.15 -11.69 -4.89
N SER A 74 -1.85 -12.76 -5.26
CA SER A 74 -1.35 -14.12 -5.03
C SER A 74 -1.84 -15.18 -6.02
N GLY A 75 -0.95 -16.16 -6.23
CA GLY A 75 -1.19 -17.38 -7.02
C GLY A 75 -2.15 -18.39 -6.37
N ASN A 76 -2.42 -18.23 -5.08
CA ASN A 76 -3.45 -18.96 -4.36
C ASN A 76 -4.58 -18.01 -3.96
N GLY A 77 -5.79 -18.56 -3.80
CA GLY A 77 -6.91 -17.83 -3.23
C GLY A 77 -6.65 -17.35 -1.79
N PRO A 78 -7.63 -16.66 -1.19
CA PRO A 78 -7.43 -15.98 0.09
C PRO A 78 -7.03 -16.98 1.18
N HIS A 79 -5.88 -16.71 1.81
CA HIS A 79 -5.39 -17.53 2.91
C HIS A 79 -6.14 -17.17 4.21
N ALA A 80 -6.47 -18.16 5.05
CA ALA A 80 -7.24 -17.95 6.29
C ALA A 80 -6.65 -16.86 7.21
N SER A 81 -5.32 -16.72 7.20
CA SER A 81 -4.62 -15.68 7.98
C SER A 81 -5.00 -14.24 7.60
N LEU A 82 -5.55 -13.98 6.41
CA LEU A 82 -6.05 -12.66 6.04
C LEU A 82 -7.28 -12.28 6.86
N LYS A 83 -8.18 -13.25 7.06
CA LYS A 83 -9.37 -13.06 7.90
C LYS A 83 -8.97 -12.94 9.37
N GLU A 84 -8.09 -13.83 9.85
CA GLU A 84 -7.56 -13.75 11.22
C GLU A 84 -6.90 -12.38 11.50
N ASP A 85 -6.11 -11.87 10.55
CA ASP A 85 -5.45 -10.56 10.68
C ASP A 85 -6.45 -9.40 10.69
N PHE A 86 -7.49 -9.46 9.86
CA PHE A 86 -8.57 -8.46 9.86
C PHE A 86 -9.36 -8.45 11.17
N GLU A 87 -9.76 -9.62 11.66
CA GLU A 87 -10.51 -9.76 12.92
C GLU A 87 -9.69 -9.35 14.15
N ALA A 88 -8.37 -9.49 14.09
CA ALA A 88 -7.45 -9.06 15.14
C ALA A 88 -7.06 -7.57 15.06
N ALA A 89 -7.41 -6.87 13.98
CA ALA A 89 -7.05 -5.47 13.80
C ALA A 89 -7.80 -4.58 14.82
N GLY A 90 -7.12 -3.52 15.28
CA GLY A 90 -7.71 -2.57 16.23
C GLY A 90 -8.85 -1.75 15.61
N THR A 91 -9.75 -1.23 16.43
CA THR A 91 -10.89 -0.42 15.98
C THR A 91 -10.62 1.09 15.96
N ASN A 92 -9.36 1.50 16.14
CA ASN A 92 -8.98 2.91 16.28
C ASN A 92 -8.85 3.64 14.93
N ARG A 93 -9.00 2.91 13.82
CA ARG A 93 -8.95 3.35 12.43
C ARG A 93 -9.62 2.30 11.57
N ASP A 94 -9.97 2.61 10.34
CA ASP A 94 -10.51 1.60 9.46
C ASP A 94 -9.39 0.72 8.90
N HIS A 95 -9.71 -0.57 8.76
CA HIS A 95 -8.83 -1.56 8.18
C HIS A 95 -9.52 -2.19 6.98
N TYR A 96 -8.78 -2.33 5.88
CA TYR A 96 -9.26 -2.95 4.65
C TYR A 96 -8.30 -4.07 4.27
N VAL A 97 -8.84 -5.24 3.93
CA VAL A 97 -8.05 -6.38 3.45
C VAL A 97 -8.59 -6.80 2.10
N VAL A 98 -7.75 -6.68 1.08
CA VAL A 98 -8.10 -7.03 -0.30
C VAL A 98 -7.14 -8.11 -0.80
N ASN A 99 -7.70 -9.18 -1.36
CA ASN A 99 -6.94 -10.23 -2.03
C ASN A 99 -7.33 -10.30 -3.51
N ILE A 100 -6.34 -10.09 -4.38
CA ILE A 100 -6.45 -10.30 -5.81
C ILE A 100 -5.81 -11.66 -6.10
N HIS A 101 -6.64 -12.61 -6.50
CA HIS A 101 -6.18 -13.93 -6.90
C HIS A 101 -5.93 -13.95 -8.41
N ILE A 102 -4.70 -14.31 -8.78
CA ILE A 102 -4.28 -14.51 -10.18
C ILE A 102 -3.79 -15.95 -10.25
N GLU A 103 -4.53 -16.84 -10.89
CA GLU A 103 -4.23 -18.28 -10.90
C GLU A 103 -2.82 -18.57 -11.44
N ASP A 104 -2.45 -17.85 -12.49
CA ASP A 104 -1.18 -17.88 -13.22
C ASP A 104 -0.20 -16.78 -12.76
N HIS A 105 -0.27 -16.35 -11.50
CA HIS A 105 0.48 -15.20 -10.95
C HIS A 105 1.98 -15.13 -11.31
N GLN A 106 2.67 -16.27 -11.47
CA GLN A 106 4.08 -16.26 -11.86
C GLN A 106 4.28 -15.95 -13.35
N GLU A 107 3.41 -16.46 -14.21
CA GLU A 107 3.41 -16.16 -15.64
C GLU A 107 2.98 -14.71 -15.87
N PHE A 108 1.97 -14.24 -15.14
CA PHE A 108 1.57 -12.84 -15.14
C PHE A 108 2.72 -11.88 -14.77
N ILE A 109 3.51 -12.21 -13.74
CA ILE A 109 4.67 -11.40 -13.37
C ILE A 109 5.73 -11.42 -14.48
N ALA A 110 6.04 -12.60 -15.03
CA ALA A 110 7.03 -12.72 -16.09
C ALA A 110 6.64 -11.87 -17.31
N ALA A 111 5.38 -11.94 -17.74
CA ALA A 111 4.86 -11.16 -18.86
C ALA A 111 4.96 -9.64 -18.63
N ILE A 112 4.69 -9.15 -17.41
CA ILE A 112 4.84 -7.73 -17.08
C ILE A 112 6.30 -7.28 -17.15
N TYR A 113 7.24 -8.11 -16.67
CA TYR A 113 8.67 -7.76 -16.72
C TYR A 113 9.20 -7.76 -18.16
N GLU A 114 8.80 -8.74 -18.97
CA GLU A 114 9.17 -8.80 -20.39
C GLU A 114 8.66 -7.57 -21.16
N GLU A 115 7.39 -7.21 -20.98
CA GLU A 115 6.81 -6.00 -21.57
C GLU A 115 7.53 -4.74 -21.08
N ALA A 116 7.81 -4.62 -19.78
CA ALA A 116 8.49 -3.44 -19.22
C ALA A 116 9.92 -3.27 -19.74
N GLU A 117 10.62 -4.37 -20.04
CA GLU A 117 11.92 -4.34 -20.72
C GLU A 117 11.77 -3.83 -22.16
N ASP A 118 10.74 -4.27 -22.89
CA ASP A 118 10.48 -3.87 -24.27
C ASP A 118 10.11 -2.37 -24.40
N VAL A 119 9.38 -1.81 -23.42
CA VAL A 119 9.09 -0.35 -23.37
C VAL A 119 10.36 0.48 -23.11
N GLY A 120 11.42 -0.11 -22.56
CA GLY A 120 12.69 0.57 -22.27
C GLY A 120 13.63 0.73 -23.47
N ASP A 121 13.35 0.06 -24.59
CA ASP A 121 14.16 0.06 -25.82
C ASP A 121 13.56 0.93 -26.96
N ALA A 122 12.54 1.76 -26.64
CA ALA A 122 11.85 2.66 -27.56
C ALA A 122 12.27 4.14 -27.43
#